data_AF-A0A315URR5-F1
#
_entry.id   AF-A0A315URR5-F1
#
_cell.length_a   1.000
_cell.length_b   1.000
_cell.length_c   1.000
_cell.angle_alpha   90.00
_cell.angle_beta   90.00
_cell.angle_gamma   90.00
#
_symmetry.space_group_name_H-M   'P 1'
#
loop_
_entity.id
_entity.type
_entity.pdbx_description
1 polymer ?
#
loop_
_entity_poly.entity_id
_entity_poly.type
_entity_poly.pdbx_seq_one_letter_code
_entity_poly.pdbx_strand_id
1 'polypeptide(L)'
;MDSTLVALFFLFHVLSVGTGNPVPDAKSAIEPIIKTLMVRLNAFQALPSLGVNPPQELEGFSSIVAAMNGYNNLISENLLNVAQVKTDISRLTNAINRKLMDCTETNPKLTLPVHLQQLQNEWEQDPECHVEAVSLEALNGVREILKLLQNQIHGIASC
;
A
#
# COMPACT_ATOMS: atom_id res chain seq x y z
N MET A 1 74.71 -2.82 -18.90
CA MET A 1 73.66 -3.70 -19.44
C MET A 1 72.94 -4.32 -18.25
N ASP A 2 72.17 -3.53 -17.49
CA ASP A 2 70.84 -2.96 -17.84
C ASP A 2 69.81 -4.11 -17.92
N SER A 3 68.66 -4.14 -17.23
CA SER A 3 67.85 -3.09 -16.61
C SER A 3 66.96 -3.67 -15.51
N THR A 4 66.83 -2.90 -14.42
CA THR A 4 65.60 -2.60 -13.68
C THR A 4 64.30 -3.28 -14.18
N LEU A 5 63.80 -4.26 -13.42
CA LEU A 5 62.36 -4.53 -13.34
C LEU A 5 61.82 -3.96 -12.04
N VAL A 6 61.46 -2.70 -12.13
CA VAL A 6 60.70 -1.93 -11.16
C VAL A 6 59.23 -2.31 -11.28
N ALA A 7 58.56 -2.26 -10.13
CA ALA A 7 57.14 -1.95 -9.95
C ALA A 7 56.11 -3.10 -9.81
N LEU A 8 55.64 -3.19 -8.56
CA LEU A 8 54.23 -3.03 -8.20
C LEU A 8 53.26 -4.11 -8.69
N PHE A 9 53.26 -5.28 -8.04
CA PHE A 9 51.99 -6.00 -7.80
C PHE A 9 51.33 -5.44 -6.53
N PHE A 10 51.02 -4.15 -6.57
CA PHE A 10 50.14 -3.51 -5.61
C PHE A 10 48.71 -3.99 -5.87
N LEU A 11 48.06 -4.48 -4.82
CA LEU A 11 46.63 -4.27 -4.57
C LEU A 11 45.67 -4.61 -5.73
N PHE A 12 45.60 -5.89 -6.11
CA PHE A 12 44.32 -6.45 -6.61
C PHE A 12 43.36 -6.76 -5.46
N HIS A 13 43.27 -5.84 -4.48
CA HIS A 13 42.04 -5.67 -3.70
C HIS A 13 41.14 -4.79 -4.56
N VAL A 14 40.65 -5.36 -5.67
CA VAL A 14 39.47 -4.80 -6.33
C VAL A 14 38.37 -5.01 -5.31
N LEU A 15 38.16 -3.95 -4.53
CA LEU A 15 36.98 -3.69 -3.76
C LEU A 15 35.81 -4.04 -4.67
N SER A 16 35.24 -5.22 -4.47
CA SER A 16 33.86 -5.50 -4.81
C SER A 16 33.04 -4.59 -3.90
N VAL A 17 33.00 -3.30 -4.24
CA VAL A 17 32.00 -2.39 -3.75
C VAL A 17 30.72 -2.97 -4.34
N GLY A 18 30.06 -3.80 -3.55
CA GLY A 18 28.71 -4.25 -3.86
C GLY A 18 27.92 -2.98 -4.14
N THR A 19 27.55 -2.78 -5.39
CA THR A 19 26.53 -1.83 -5.77
C THR A 19 25.22 -2.38 -5.23
N GLY A 20 25.06 -2.36 -3.91
CA GLY A 20 23.75 -2.40 -3.30
C GLY A 20 23.05 -1.17 -3.82
N ASN A 21 22.15 -1.34 -4.79
CA ASN A 21 21.23 -0.27 -5.15
C ASN A 21 20.66 0.27 -3.84
N PRO A 22 20.72 1.59 -3.59
CA PRO A 22 20.07 2.15 -2.42
C PRO A 22 18.62 1.66 -2.46
N VAL A 23 18.22 0.99 -1.37
CA VAL A 23 16.85 0.50 -1.24
C VAL A 23 15.96 1.71 -1.51
N PRO A 24 15.02 1.65 -2.48
CA PRO A 24 14.17 2.80 -2.76
C PRO A 24 13.47 3.18 -1.46
N ASP A 25 13.65 4.45 -1.08
CA ASP A 25 12.97 5.08 0.05
C ASP A 25 11.50 4.69 -0.01
N ALA A 26 10.94 4.21 1.12
CA ALA A 26 9.60 3.65 1.18
C ALA A 26 8.56 4.58 0.54
N LYS A 27 8.73 5.90 0.74
CA LYS A 27 7.92 6.94 0.12
C LYS A 27 7.95 6.89 -1.42
N SER A 28 9.14 6.82 -2.02
CA SER A 28 9.31 6.78 -3.48
C SER A 28 8.64 5.56 -4.14
N ALA A 29 8.52 4.45 -3.41
CA ALA A 29 7.84 3.24 -3.87
C ALA A 29 6.32 3.29 -3.69
N ILE A 30 5.84 3.93 -2.61
CA ILE A 30 4.43 3.90 -2.19
C ILE A 30 3.63 5.07 -2.77
N GLU A 31 4.18 6.29 -2.76
CA GLU A 31 3.51 7.51 -3.23
C GLU A 31 2.95 7.42 -4.66
N PRO A 32 3.69 6.92 -5.68
CA PRO A 32 3.14 6.81 -7.04
C PRO A 32 1.98 5.80 -7.13
N ILE A 33 1.98 4.77 -6.29
CA ILE A 33 0.88 3.80 -6.25
C ILE A 33 -0.38 4.46 -5.69
N ILE A 34 -0.24 5.20 -4.59
CA ILE A 34 -1.35 5.94 -3.98
C ILE A 34 -1.96 6.93 -4.98
N LYS A 35 -1.13 7.73 -5.67
CA LYS A 35 -1.60 8.70 -6.68
C LYS A 35 -2.36 8.02 -7.81
N THR A 36 -1.81 6.94 -8.35
CA THR A 36 -2.44 6.18 -9.45
C THR A 36 -3.78 5.61 -9.00
N LEU A 37 -3.83 4.99 -7.83
CA LEU A 37 -5.04 4.38 -7.29
C LEU A 37 -6.11 5.43 -6.99
N MET A 38 -5.73 6.59 -6.44
CA MET A 38 -6.66 7.70 -6.20
C MET A 38 -7.30 8.20 -7.50
N VAL A 39 -6.51 8.36 -8.58
CA VAL A 39 -7.03 8.76 -9.90
C VAL A 39 -8.02 7.74 -10.43
N ARG A 40 -7.72 6.44 -10.32
CA ARG A 40 -8.64 5.38 -10.75
C ARG A 40 -9.93 5.37 -9.95
N LEU A 41 -9.85 5.50 -8.62
CA LEU A 41 -11.02 5.55 -7.75
C LEU A 41 -11.90 6.76 -8.07
N ASN A 42 -11.30 7.92 -8.34
CA ASN A 42 -12.05 9.12 -8.72
C ASN A 42 -12.76 9.00 -10.08
N ALA A 43 -12.43 8.01 -10.92
CA ALA A 43 -13.13 7.75 -12.16
C ALA A 43 -14.49 7.05 -11.94
N PHE A 44 -14.75 6.50 -10.75
CA PHE A 44 -16.03 5.90 -10.39
C PHE A 44 -17.02 6.99 -9.99
N GLN A 45 -17.94 7.33 -10.91
CA GLN A 45 -18.95 8.39 -10.72
C GLN A 45 -19.91 8.13 -9.55
N ALA A 46 -20.07 6.86 -9.16
CA ALA A 46 -21.01 6.41 -8.13
C ALA A 46 -20.42 6.33 -6.72
N LEU A 47 -19.14 6.69 -6.50
CA LEU A 47 -18.60 6.67 -5.15
C LEU A 47 -19.28 7.75 -4.32
N PRO A 48 -19.93 7.40 -3.20
CA PRO A 48 -20.56 8.38 -2.35
C PRO A 48 -19.56 9.49 -2.03
N SER A 49 -19.93 10.75 -2.24
CA SER A 49 -19.16 11.90 -1.76
C SER A 49 -19.36 12.09 -0.26
N LEU A 50 -19.63 11.01 0.48
CA LEU A 50 -19.79 11.05 1.92
C LEU A 50 -18.46 11.52 2.49
N GLY A 51 -18.49 12.68 3.14
CA GLY A 51 -17.40 13.20 3.96
C GLY A 51 -17.18 12.33 5.18
N VAL A 52 -16.88 11.06 4.96
CA VAL A 52 -16.44 10.14 6.00
C VAL A 52 -15.00 10.56 6.28
N ASN A 53 -14.78 11.11 7.46
CA ASN A 53 -13.43 11.34 7.93
C ASN A 53 -12.64 10.03 7.80
N PRO A 54 -11.35 10.09 7.40
CA PRO A 54 -10.54 8.88 7.29
C PRO A 54 -10.64 8.08 8.59
N PRO A 55 -10.66 6.73 8.52
CA PRO A 55 -10.93 5.91 9.70
C PRO A 55 -9.91 6.22 10.81
N GLN A 56 -10.36 6.92 11.86
CA GLN A 56 -9.50 7.34 12.97
C GLN A 56 -9.02 6.15 13.81
N GLU A 57 -9.70 5.00 13.65
CA GLU A 57 -9.40 3.72 14.30
C GLU A 57 -8.09 3.08 13.81
N LEU A 58 -7.53 3.56 12.70
CA LEU A 58 -6.30 3.02 12.11
C LEU A 58 -5.07 3.64 12.77
N GLU A 59 -4.57 2.99 13.83
CA GLU A 59 -3.43 3.45 14.64
C GLU A 59 -2.05 3.00 14.08
N GLY A 60 -2.00 2.35 12.91
CA GLY A 60 -0.76 1.83 12.32
C GLY A 60 -0.89 1.24 10.91
N PHE A 61 0.26 0.97 10.27
CA PHE A 61 0.35 0.37 8.94
C PHE A 61 -0.20 -1.07 8.88
N SER A 62 -0.07 -1.88 9.94
CA SER A 62 -0.69 -3.21 9.97
C SER A 62 -2.22 -3.14 9.89
N SER A 63 -2.83 -2.24 10.67
CA SER A 63 -4.26 -1.96 10.61
C SER A 63 -4.68 -1.42 9.24
N ILE A 64 -3.90 -0.51 8.64
CA ILE A 64 -4.15 0.01 7.29
C ILE A 64 -4.14 -1.13 6.25
N VAL A 65 -3.13 -2.00 6.29
CA VAL A 65 -3.00 -3.14 5.37
C VAL A 65 -4.18 -4.09 5.53
N ALA A 66 -4.54 -4.41 6.77
CA ALA A 66 -5.66 -5.29 7.06
C ALA A 66 -6.98 -4.73 6.55
N ALA A 67 -7.24 -3.44 6.79
CA ALA A 67 -8.43 -2.77 6.30
C ALA A 67 -8.48 -2.70 4.77
N MET A 68 -7.36 -2.38 4.09
CA MET A 68 -7.30 -2.38 2.63
C MET A 68 -7.53 -3.76 2.03
N ASN A 69 -6.97 -4.81 2.63
CA ASN A 69 -7.23 -6.19 2.20
C ASN A 69 -8.70 -6.58 2.43
N GLY A 70 -9.29 -6.19 3.56
CA GLY A 70 -10.69 -6.43 3.86
C GLY A 70 -11.63 -5.79 2.85
N TYR A 71 -11.44 -4.50 2.54
CA TYR A 71 -12.22 -3.84 1.48
C TYR A 71 -11.96 -4.47 0.11
N ASN A 72 -10.72 -4.83 -0.23
CA ASN A 72 -10.40 -5.50 -1.49
C ASN A 72 -11.16 -6.82 -1.69
N ASN A 73 -11.42 -7.55 -0.60
CA ASN A 73 -12.18 -8.81 -0.65
C ASN A 73 -13.68 -8.60 -0.85
N LEU A 74 -14.23 -7.47 -0.42
CA LEU A 74 -15.64 -7.09 -0.61
C LEU A 74 -15.92 -6.51 -1.99
N ILE A 75 -14.88 -6.11 -2.73
CA ILE A 75 -15.02 -5.60 -4.08
C ILE A 75 -15.24 -6.77 -5.04
N SER A 76 -16.43 -6.82 -5.61
CA SER A 76 -16.84 -7.81 -6.60
C SER A 76 -16.06 -7.67 -7.91
N GLU A 77 -15.64 -8.79 -8.48
CA GLU A 77 -14.98 -8.86 -9.79
C GLU A 77 -15.90 -8.44 -10.95
N ASN A 78 -17.21 -8.50 -10.74
CA ASN A 78 -18.20 -8.14 -11.76
C ASN A 78 -18.37 -6.63 -11.93
N LEU A 79 -17.80 -5.81 -11.03
CA LEU A 79 -17.84 -4.37 -11.15
C LEU A 79 -16.93 -3.90 -12.30
N LEU A 80 -17.44 -3.04 -13.18
CA LEU A 80 -16.69 -2.57 -14.35
C LEU A 80 -15.39 -1.86 -13.93
N ASN A 81 -14.30 -2.16 -14.66
CA ASN A 81 -12.97 -1.56 -14.48
C ASN A 81 -12.31 -1.80 -13.10
N VAL A 82 -12.76 -2.81 -12.37
CA VAL A 82 -12.33 -3.04 -10.98
C VAL A 82 -11.05 -3.87 -10.84
N ALA A 83 -10.76 -4.76 -11.79
CA ALA A 83 -9.61 -5.68 -11.72
C ALA A 83 -8.28 -4.93 -11.51
N GLN A 84 -8.11 -3.80 -12.19
CA GLN A 84 -6.92 -2.98 -12.06
C GLN A 84 -6.87 -2.24 -10.71
N VAL A 85 -8.02 -1.85 -10.16
CA VAL A 85 -8.12 -1.27 -8.81
C VAL A 85 -7.70 -2.29 -7.77
N LYS A 86 -8.23 -3.51 -7.82
CA LYS A 86 -7.85 -4.60 -6.90
C LYS A 86 -6.36 -4.95 -6.97
N THR A 87 -5.81 -4.95 -8.19
CA THR A 87 -4.38 -5.15 -8.42
C THR A 87 -3.54 -4.05 -7.78
N ASP A 88 -3.94 -2.79 -7.97
CA ASP A 88 -3.23 -1.64 -7.41
C ASP A 88 -3.36 -1.58 -5.88
N ILE A 89 -4.50 -1.96 -5.29
CA ILE A 89 -4.68 -2.13 -3.83
C ILE A 89 -3.71 -3.21 -3.31
N SER A 90 -3.68 -4.38 -3.94
CA SER A 90 -2.79 -5.48 -3.55
C SER A 90 -1.32 -5.10 -3.68
N ARG A 91 -0.97 -4.34 -4.71
CA ARG A 91 0.39 -3.82 -4.91
C ARG A 91 0.76 -2.82 -3.80
N LEU A 92 -0.17 -1.96 -3.40
CA LEU A 92 0.03 -1.00 -2.32
C LEU A 92 0.22 -1.69 -0.97
N THR A 93 -0.65 -2.62 -0.59
CA THR A 93 -0.53 -3.37 0.67
C THR A 93 0.79 -4.14 0.74
N ASN A 94 1.20 -4.75 -0.37
CA ASN A 94 2.50 -5.43 -0.46
C ASN A 94 3.70 -4.47 -0.39
N ALA A 95 3.57 -3.24 -0.88
CA ALA A 95 4.62 -2.24 -0.77
C ALA A 95 4.76 -1.76 0.69
N ILE A 96 3.65 -1.47 1.36
CA ILE A 96 3.62 -1.09 2.78
C ILE A 96 4.19 -2.21 3.64
N ASN A 97 3.74 -3.45 3.44
CA ASN A 97 4.24 -4.60 4.19
C ASN A 97 5.76 -4.76 4.11
N ARG A 98 6.32 -4.68 2.90
CA ARG A 98 7.75 -4.90 2.68
C ARG A 98 8.65 -3.73 3.05
N LYS A 99 8.09 -2.53 3.14
CA LYS A 99 8.89 -1.30 3.32
C LYS A 99 8.70 -0.64 4.67
N LEU A 100 7.56 -0.87 5.34
CA LEU A 100 7.15 -0.13 6.52
C LEU A 100 6.91 -1.03 7.73
N MET A 101 6.32 -2.23 7.58
CA MET A 101 5.97 -3.04 8.75
C MET A 101 7.19 -3.43 9.61
N ASP A 102 8.30 -3.85 8.97
CA ASP A 102 9.53 -4.23 9.68
C ASP A 102 10.21 -3.05 10.40
N CYS A 103 9.79 -1.83 10.07
CA CYS A 103 10.45 -0.58 10.43
C CYS A 103 9.74 0.21 11.52
N THR A 104 8.42 0.16 11.54
CA THR A 104 7.61 1.09 12.35
C THR A 104 6.77 0.39 13.40
N GLU A 105 6.62 -0.93 13.36
CA GLU A 105 5.71 -1.65 14.27
C GLU A 105 6.39 -2.81 15.01
N THR A 106 6.76 -2.55 16.26
CA THR A 106 7.29 -3.59 17.16
C THR A 106 6.18 -4.49 17.75
N ASN A 107 4.92 -4.03 17.74
CA ASN A 107 3.76 -4.80 18.20
C ASN A 107 2.52 -4.42 17.36
N PRO A 108 2.26 -5.13 16.25
CA PRO A 108 1.15 -4.79 15.35
C PRO A 108 -0.18 -5.02 16.04
N LYS A 109 -0.91 -3.94 16.32
CA LYS A 109 -2.30 -4.00 16.77
C LYS A 109 -3.19 -3.99 15.54
N LEU A 110 -3.95 -5.06 15.36
CA LEU A 110 -4.89 -5.20 14.25
C LEU A 110 -6.24 -4.59 14.65
N THR A 111 -6.55 -3.41 14.13
CA THR A 111 -7.87 -2.78 14.25
C THR A 111 -8.51 -2.72 12.87
N LEU A 112 -9.71 -3.27 12.75
CA LEU A 112 -10.52 -3.13 11.54
C LEU A 112 -11.55 -2.01 11.75
N PRO A 113 -11.72 -1.10 10.78
CA PRO A 113 -12.75 -0.06 10.85
C PRO A 113 -14.14 -0.67 11.09
N VAL A 114 -14.93 -0.08 11.98
CA VAL A 114 -16.32 -0.51 12.23
C VAL A 114 -17.12 -0.62 10.93
N HIS A 115 -16.96 0.34 10.02
CA HIS A 115 -17.65 0.33 8.73
C HIS A 115 -17.30 -0.90 7.86
N LEU A 116 -16.03 -1.32 7.84
CA LEU A 116 -15.62 -2.53 7.13
C LEU A 116 -16.31 -3.77 7.72
N GLN A 117 -16.39 -3.87 9.05
CA GLN A 117 -17.06 -4.99 9.71
C GLN A 117 -18.57 -5.01 9.39
N GLN A 118 -19.21 -3.85 9.29
CA GLN A 118 -20.61 -3.75 8.88
C GLN A 118 -20.82 -4.25 7.45
N LEU A 119 -19.99 -3.80 6.49
CA LEU A 119 -20.08 -4.26 5.11
C LEU A 119 -19.80 -5.76 4.98
N GLN A 120 -18.88 -6.32 5.79
CA GLN A 120 -18.64 -7.77 5.83
C GLN A 120 -19.90 -8.53 6.29
N ASN A 121 -20.56 -8.06 7.36
CA ASN A 121 -21.80 -8.66 7.83
C ASN A 121 -22.93 -8.56 6.80
N GLU A 122 -23.05 -7.44 6.10
CA GLU A 122 -24.04 -7.24 5.03
C GLU A 122 -23.78 -8.18 3.85
N TRP A 123 -22.52 -8.30 3.42
CA TRP A 123 -22.11 -9.23 2.37
C TRP A 123 -22.37 -10.70 2.73
N GLU A 124 -22.14 -11.09 3.98
CA GLU A 124 -22.37 -12.47 4.44
C GLU A 124 -23.85 -12.85 4.52
N GLN A 125 -24.75 -11.88 4.74
CA GLN A 125 -26.18 -12.14 4.87
C GLN A 125 -26.87 -12.42 3.53
N ASP A 126 -26.61 -11.58 2.53
CA ASP A 126 -27.17 -11.73 1.19
C ASP A 126 -26.21 -11.15 0.15
N PRO A 127 -25.20 -11.94 -0.28
CA PRO A 127 -24.19 -11.45 -1.20
C PRO A 127 -24.81 -11.08 -2.55
N GLU A 128 -25.84 -11.78 -3.04
CA GLU A 128 -26.42 -11.56 -4.37
C GLU A 128 -27.17 -10.24 -4.48
N CYS A 129 -27.91 -9.83 -3.44
CA CYS A 129 -28.68 -8.58 -3.46
C CYS A 129 -27.84 -7.34 -3.19
N HIS A 130 -26.68 -7.47 -2.54
CA HIS A 130 -25.88 -6.33 -2.08
C HIS A 130 -24.53 -6.17 -2.80
N VAL A 131 -24.23 -7.00 -3.80
CA VAL A 131 -22.93 -7.01 -4.51
C VAL A 131 -22.46 -5.61 -4.88
N GLU A 132 -23.29 -4.86 -5.61
CA GLU A 132 -22.91 -3.57 -6.17
C GLU A 132 -22.76 -2.51 -5.08
N ALA A 133 -23.73 -2.41 -4.16
CA ALA A 133 -23.72 -1.46 -3.07
C ALA A 133 -22.49 -1.66 -2.16
N VAL A 134 -22.25 -2.90 -1.72
CA VAL A 134 -21.09 -3.25 -0.89
C VAL A 134 -19.78 -2.99 -1.62
N SER A 135 -19.71 -3.30 -2.92
CA SER A 135 -18.50 -3.04 -3.71
C SER A 135 -18.20 -1.54 -3.83
N LEU A 136 -19.22 -0.71 -4.03
CA LEU A 136 -19.08 0.75 -4.10
C LEU A 136 -18.65 1.34 -2.76
N GLU A 137 -19.24 0.89 -1.66
CA GLU A 137 -18.84 1.33 -0.31
C GLU A 137 -17.42 0.84 0.04
N ALA A 138 -17.04 -0.37 -0.38
CA ALA A 138 -15.68 -0.87 -0.20
C ALA A 138 -14.65 -0.03 -0.97
N LEU A 139 -14.94 0.36 -2.22
CA LEU A 139 -14.10 1.28 -2.99
C LEU A 139 -13.99 2.66 -2.31
N ASN A 140 -15.08 3.14 -1.70
CA ASN A 140 -15.08 4.38 -0.93
C ASN A 140 -14.20 4.24 0.33
N GLY A 141 -14.29 3.12 1.05
CA GLY A 141 -13.44 2.80 2.19
C GLY A 141 -11.95 2.81 1.84
N VAL A 142 -11.58 2.24 0.69
CA VAL A 142 -10.21 2.32 0.15
C VAL A 142 -9.81 3.77 -0.10
N ARG A 143 -10.67 4.58 -0.74
CA ARG A 143 -10.40 5.99 -1.03
C ARG A 143 -10.08 6.79 0.23
N GLU A 144 -10.82 6.59 1.31
CA GLU A 144 -10.58 7.30 2.58
C GLU A 144 -9.27 6.88 3.25
N ILE A 145 -8.91 5.59 3.19
CA ILE A 145 -7.59 5.12 3.65
C ILE A 145 -6.47 5.74 2.83
N LEU A 146 -6.64 5.90 1.51
CA LEU A 146 -5.61 6.53 0.68
C LEU A 146 -5.40 8.00 1.03
N LYS A 147 -6.46 8.75 1.38
CA LYS A 147 -6.32 10.13 1.87
C LYS A 147 -5.51 10.18 3.17
N LEU A 148 -5.77 9.25 4.09
CA LEU A 148 -4.99 9.10 5.33
C LEU A 148 -3.51 8.81 5.02
N LEU A 149 -3.24 7.86 4.13
CA LEU A 149 -1.89 7.50 3.71
C LEU A 149 -1.16 8.66 3.03
N GLN A 150 -1.82 9.45 2.17
CA GLN A 150 -1.21 10.65 1.57
C GLN A 150 -0.73 11.64 2.63
N ASN A 151 -1.52 11.83 3.71
CA ASN A 151 -1.15 12.74 4.78
C ASN A 151 -0.01 12.19 5.64
N GLN A 152 0.05 10.87 5.85
CA GLN A 152 1.07 10.24 6.69
C GLN A 152 2.40 9.99 5.97
N ILE A 153 2.39 9.78 4.65
CA ILE A 153 3.59 9.36 3.89
C ILE A 153 4.74 10.36 3.94
N HIS A 154 4.44 11.65 4.16
CA HIS A 154 5.46 12.69 4.29
C HIS A 154 6.23 12.64 5.61
N GLY A 155 5.63 12.05 6.66
CA GLY A 155 6.23 11.92 7.99
C GLY A 155 6.92 10.58 8.23
N ILE A 156 6.91 9.67 7.25
CA ILE A 156 7.59 8.38 7.36
C ILE A 156 9.09 8.64 7.28
N ALA A 157 9.80 8.41 8.39
CA ALA A 157 11.25 8.40 8.39
C ALA A 157 11.75 7.30 7.45
N SER A 158 12.81 7.58 6.68
CA SER A 158 13.43 6.56 5.84
C SER A 158 13.92 5.43 6.74
N CYS A 159 13.40 4.25 6.48
CA CYS A 159 14.11 3.01 6.69
C CYS A 159 15.01 2.75 5.46
#